data_AF-A0A6A6JBR3-F1
#
_entry.id   AF-A0A6A6JBR3-F1
#
_cell.length_a   1.000
_cell.length_b   1.000
_cell.length_c   1.000
_cell.angle_alpha   90.00
_cell.angle_beta   90.00
_cell.angle_gamma   90.00
#
_symmetry.space_group_name_H-M   'P 1'
#
loop_
_entity.id
_entity.type
_entity.pdbx_description
1 polymer ?
#
loop_
_entity_poly.entity_id
_entity_poly.type
_entity_poly.pdbx_seq_one_letter_code
_entity_poly.pdbx_strand_id
1 'polypeptide(L)'
;MSVGNSTQQVSYGDLSAILQETERYAKVIYASSSEQLLNQLLFDYWDGQESCEMRTKPPQKILDGIVFTEVLILRAWNEHRLGQAGGYVYPLHNRCFRAPNFPYDLPKPDPDMQAYIDRVILDEHGNVRDVDDAFPARRTAKLMNAYYAIPGPLEPNSLRVRPELPRNDVAAAKQPDPSPVAVEQPQSRPEPSGDAKARGSQGTKSRPTAHDDHNRLADAPGTNLDFPNGNITAVEILAFFPHWLKSWDVIDRLVSNGWTTSVMTRVINCLREMPNGPVASNTVLRMMAPSMRHRPEGQYAKWTVGSHQMPANWDPSSISVTGFRTPRLTHPRTGNGADTLNAPVPPIPFKDLARGVEFWPAGYDALDLTQCIQYHVAHPEEEWRFPTDFGALLDRIGRITVLPEHSDSVAFQRWCANKNPTDLSRVSEAAQSNENAPRGNKQRREEVDSSSPGSGQVERPSKRLRIDSAGESTNNAQQGGVNGINDAQFNPNPAQPPPACFNSLGFQYLHTIHLPPPHEVDDMAENIRWSHQNYEQGFTLSPQDIATVTALRIRSGWCSVHCLNAMGRSA
;
A
#
# COMPACT_ATOMS: atom_id res chain seq x y z
N MET A 1 43.07 5.23 35.90
CA MET A 1 41.92 6.03 36.36
C MET A 1 40.72 5.60 35.54
N SER A 2 39.78 4.88 36.15
CA SER A 2 38.54 4.46 35.47
C SER A 2 37.61 5.68 35.43
N VAL A 3 37.32 6.20 34.23
CA VAL A 3 36.30 7.23 34.05
C VAL A 3 34.96 6.53 34.20
N GLY A 4 34.39 6.59 35.41
CA GLY A 4 33.04 6.09 35.65
C GLY A 4 32.05 6.96 34.89
N ASN A 5 31.44 6.42 33.85
CA ASN A 5 30.26 7.02 33.23
C ASN A 5 29.12 6.99 34.26
N SER A 6 28.98 8.08 35.00
CA SER A 6 27.83 8.28 35.88
C SER A 6 26.61 8.50 34.99
N THR A 7 25.86 7.44 34.72
CA THR A 7 24.57 7.53 34.03
C THR A 7 23.68 8.49 34.80
N GLN A 8 23.34 9.62 34.18
CA GLN A 8 22.48 10.64 34.79
C GLN A 8 21.10 10.02 35.02
N GLN A 9 20.71 9.86 36.29
CA GLN A 9 19.39 9.31 36.64
C GLN A 9 18.31 10.36 36.38
N VAL A 10 17.23 9.94 35.73
CA VAL A 10 16.03 10.75 35.49
C VAL A 10 15.37 11.05 36.82
N SER A 11 15.12 12.32 37.14
CA SER A 11 14.32 12.66 38.32
C SER A 11 12.82 12.49 38.04
N TYR A 12 12.01 12.33 39.09
CA TYR A 12 10.54 12.31 38.93
C TYR A 12 9.99 13.60 38.32
N GLY A 13 10.63 14.75 38.62
CA GLY A 13 10.25 16.04 38.05
C GLY A 13 10.49 16.10 36.55
N ASP A 14 11.67 15.62 36.12
CA ASP A 14 12.01 15.56 34.69
C ASP A 14 11.07 14.62 33.94
N LEU A 15 10.78 13.44 34.50
CA LEU A 15 9.88 12.48 33.88
C LEU A 15 8.45 13.01 33.77
N SER A 16 7.92 13.63 34.83
CA SER A 16 6.59 14.24 34.81
C SER A 16 6.49 15.33 33.72
N ALA A 17 7.51 16.17 33.59
CA ALA A 17 7.58 17.20 32.55
C ALA A 17 7.62 16.59 31.13
N ILE A 18 8.41 15.52 30.94
CA ILE A 18 8.46 14.78 29.66
C ILE A 18 7.07 14.23 29.31
N LEU A 19 6.37 13.61 30.26
CA LEU A 19 5.05 13.02 30.00
C LEU A 19 3.99 14.07 29.64
N GLN A 20 3.97 15.22 30.33
CA GLN A 20 3.06 16.33 29.99
C GLN A 20 3.32 16.90 28.59
N GLU A 21 4.59 16.98 28.19
CA GLU A 21 4.94 17.47 26.85
C GLU A 21 4.56 16.45 25.77
N THR A 22 4.85 15.16 26.00
CA THR A 22 4.44 14.05 25.12
C THR A 22 2.92 14.02 24.93
N GLU A 23 2.15 14.23 26.00
CA GLU A 23 0.70 14.31 25.96
C GLU A 23 0.22 15.42 25.00
N ARG A 24 0.83 16.62 25.07
CA ARG A 24 0.51 17.72 24.14
C ARG A 24 0.87 17.36 22.70
N TYR A 25 2.02 16.72 22.47
CA TYR A 25 2.42 16.28 21.13
C TYR A 25 1.48 15.22 20.56
N ALA A 26 1.08 14.24 21.36
CA ALA A 26 0.14 13.20 20.93
C ALA A 26 -1.21 13.82 20.50
N LYS A 27 -1.71 14.82 21.23
CA LYS A 27 -2.92 15.56 20.84
C LYS A 27 -2.79 16.25 19.49
N VAL A 28 -1.61 16.76 19.14
CA VAL A 28 -1.38 17.41 17.84
C VAL A 28 -1.23 16.37 16.72
N ILE A 29 -0.40 15.36 16.93
CA ILE A 29 -0.04 14.37 15.90
C ILE A 29 -1.24 13.47 15.57
N TYR A 30 -1.99 13.05 16.60
CA TYR A 30 -3.05 12.04 16.46
C TYR A 30 -4.46 12.63 16.48
N ALA A 31 -4.61 13.95 16.48
CA ALA A 31 -5.93 14.61 16.40
C ALA A 31 -6.75 14.14 15.18
N SER A 32 -6.11 13.87 14.05
CA SER A 32 -6.75 13.48 12.80
C SER A 32 -6.76 11.96 12.55
N SER A 33 -6.06 11.16 13.35
CA SER A 33 -5.91 9.72 13.10
C SER A 33 -7.12 8.93 13.62
N SER A 34 -7.37 8.98 14.93
CA SER A 34 -8.53 8.35 15.57
C SER A 34 -8.62 8.78 17.03
N GLU A 35 -9.84 9.13 17.47
CA GLU A 35 -10.12 9.47 18.87
C GLU A 35 -9.80 8.31 19.82
N GLN A 36 -9.99 7.06 19.38
CA GLN A 36 -9.70 5.87 20.19
C GLN A 36 -8.19 5.69 20.44
N LEU A 37 -7.38 5.84 19.39
CA LEU A 37 -5.92 5.78 19.51
C LEU A 37 -5.42 6.87 20.44
N LEU A 38 -5.87 8.11 20.21
CA LEU A 38 -5.47 9.25 21.01
C LEU A 38 -5.85 9.04 22.48
N ASN A 39 -7.08 8.63 22.77
CA ASN A 39 -7.53 8.37 24.15
C ASN A 39 -6.69 7.29 24.85
N GLN A 40 -6.26 6.26 24.12
CA GLN A 40 -5.44 5.19 24.68
C GLN A 40 -4.01 5.65 25.01
N LEU A 41 -3.40 6.46 24.14
CA LEU A 41 -2.09 7.07 24.40
C LEU A 41 -2.16 8.07 25.58
N LEU A 42 -3.20 8.90 25.61
CA LEU A 42 -3.40 9.86 26.70
C LEU A 42 -3.59 9.16 28.05
N PHE A 43 -4.30 8.04 28.07
CA PHE A 43 -4.44 7.24 29.28
C PHE A 43 -3.10 6.69 29.78
N ASP A 44 -2.25 6.20 28.87
CA ASP A 44 -0.92 5.66 29.22
C ASP A 44 -0.01 6.75 29.82
N TYR A 45 -0.01 7.96 29.23
CA TYR A 45 0.75 9.09 29.80
C TYR A 45 0.21 9.54 31.15
N TRP A 46 -1.12 9.52 31.35
CA TRP A 46 -1.74 9.86 32.61
C TRP A 46 -1.38 8.85 33.72
N ASP A 47 -1.42 7.53 33.46
CA ASP A 47 -0.99 6.49 34.42
C ASP A 47 0.50 6.65 34.80
N GLY A 48 1.31 7.06 33.82
CA GLY A 48 2.70 7.44 34.03
C GLY A 48 2.90 8.64 34.95
N GLN A 49 2.11 9.69 34.77
CA GLN A 49 2.13 10.88 35.63
C GLN A 49 1.68 10.52 37.06
N GLU A 50 0.61 9.74 37.22
CA GLU A 50 0.12 9.28 38.52
C GLU A 50 1.20 8.44 39.24
N SER A 51 1.88 7.55 38.51
CA SER A 51 3.01 6.78 39.03
C SER A 51 4.17 7.66 39.49
N CYS A 52 4.44 8.77 38.80
CA CYS A 52 5.45 9.75 39.21
C CYS A 52 5.06 10.47 40.50
N GLU A 53 3.80 10.87 40.62
CA GLU A 53 3.26 11.55 41.81
C GLU A 53 3.28 10.64 43.04
N MET A 54 2.85 9.38 42.87
CA MET A 54 2.84 8.39 43.94
C MET A 54 4.24 7.86 44.29
N ARG A 55 5.24 8.08 43.44
CA ARG A 55 6.63 7.57 43.58
C ARG A 55 6.69 6.06 43.85
N THR A 56 5.75 5.31 43.27
CA THR A 56 5.61 3.86 43.50
C THR A 56 6.73 3.04 42.86
N LYS A 57 7.38 3.57 41.83
CA LYS A 57 8.45 2.92 41.06
C LYS A 57 9.55 3.93 40.72
N PRO A 58 10.83 3.53 40.64
CA PRO A 58 11.90 4.42 40.19
C PRO A 58 11.56 5.08 38.84
N PRO A 59 11.93 6.36 38.61
CA PRO A 59 11.54 7.10 37.40
C PRO A 59 11.89 6.35 36.10
N GLN A 60 13.07 5.75 36.03
CA GLN A 60 13.48 4.99 34.84
C GLN A 60 12.52 3.82 34.54
N LYS A 61 12.04 3.12 35.57
CA LYS A 61 11.10 2.00 35.39
C LYS A 61 9.71 2.46 34.94
N ILE A 62 9.28 3.65 35.37
CA ILE A 62 8.05 4.28 34.88
C ILE A 62 8.22 4.62 33.40
N LEU A 63 9.33 5.27 33.05
CA LEU A 63 9.62 5.66 31.67
C LEU A 63 9.67 4.44 30.72
N ASP A 64 10.39 3.39 31.11
CA ASP A 64 10.48 2.16 30.32
C ASP A 64 9.11 1.53 30.06
N GLY A 65 8.25 1.50 31.09
CA GLY A 65 6.91 0.94 30.98
C GLY A 65 6.01 1.70 30.01
N ILE A 66 6.09 3.03 30.01
CA ILE A 66 5.27 3.89 29.13
C ILE A 66 5.81 3.83 27.70
N VAL A 67 7.13 3.93 27.49
CA VAL A 67 7.72 3.80 26.13
C VAL A 67 7.33 2.46 25.51
N PHE A 68 7.40 1.39 26.30
CA PHE A 68 7.01 0.07 25.86
C PHE A 68 5.51 -0.01 25.52
N THR A 69 4.65 0.52 26.39
CA THR A 69 3.19 0.48 26.18
C THR A 69 2.75 1.34 24.98
N GLU A 70 3.35 2.53 24.80
CA GLU A 70 3.18 3.37 23.61
C GLU A 70 3.52 2.60 22.32
N VAL A 71 4.67 1.91 22.29
CA VAL A 71 5.08 1.10 21.12
C VAL A 71 4.07 -0.01 20.85
N LEU A 72 3.60 -0.70 21.89
CA LEU A 72 2.59 -1.74 21.74
C LEU A 72 1.25 -1.20 21.22
N ILE A 73 0.77 -0.07 21.75
CA ILE A 73 -0.47 0.58 21.32
C ILE A 73 -0.37 0.94 19.83
N LEU A 74 0.71 1.63 19.43
CA LEU A 74 0.90 2.06 18.05
C LEU A 74 1.09 0.89 17.09
N ARG A 75 1.79 -0.16 17.53
CA ARG A 75 1.96 -1.38 16.74
C ARG A 75 0.65 -2.10 16.54
N ALA A 76 -0.10 -2.35 17.61
CA ALA A 76 -1.42 -2.97 17.53
C ALA A 76 -2.36 -2.15 16.63
N TRP A 77 -2.39 -0.83 16.81
CA TRP A 77 -3.19 0.06 15.97
C TRP A 77 -2.87 -0.08 14.47
N ASN A 78 -1.58 -0.04 14.13
CA ASN A 78 -1.11 -0.15 12.76
C ASN A 78 -1.32 -1.55 12.16
N GLU A 79 -1.22 -2.60 12.98
CA GLU A 79 -1.42 -3.99 12.54
C GLU A 79 -2.91 -4.31 12.31
N HIS A 80 -3.82 -3.70 13.08
CA HIS A 80 -5.25 -4.03 13.11
C HIS A 80 -6.18 -3.14 12.26
N ARG A 81 -5.65 -2.49 11.22
CA ARG A 81 -6.46 -1.85 10.14
C ARG A 81 -7.38 -0.68 10.57
N LEU A 82 -7.22 -0.06 11.73
CA LEU A 82 -8.04 1.09 12.16
C LEU A 82 -7.53 2.46 11.65
N GLY A 83 -6.50 2.47 10.81
CA GLY A 83 -5.89 3.65 10.20
C GLY A 83 -4.38 3.68 10.39
N GLN A 84 -3.64 4.32 9.48
CA GLN A 84 -2.19 4.53 9.68
C GLN A 84 -2.00 5.64 10.71
N ALA A 85 -1.45 5.31 11.88
CA ALA A 85 -0.82 6.32 12.72
C ALA A 85 0.39 6.83 11.92
N GLY A 86 0.34 8.10 11.48
CA GLY A 86 1.32 8.70 10.57
C GLY A 86 2.77 8.31 10.92
N GLY A 87 3.53 7.90 9.90
CA GLY A 87 4.74 7.07 10.00
C GLY A 87 5.57 7.21 11.29
N TYR A 88 5.61 6.15 12.10
CA TYR A 88 6.55 5.89 13.21
C TYR A 88 6.94 7.07 14.12
N VAL A 89 6.10 8.09 14.29
CA VAL A 89 6.38 9.15 15.25
C VAL A 89 5.90 8.68 16.62
N TYR A 90 6.74 7.93 17.33
CA TYR A 90 6.54 7.62 18.74
C TYR A 90 6.88 8.89 19.56
N PRO A 91 5.91 9.68 20.05
CA PRO A 91 6.23 10.98 20.64
C PRO A 91 7.10 10.84 21.90
N LEU A 92 6.93 9.81 22.73
CA LEU A 92 7.79 9.59 23.90
C LEU A 92 9.18 9.08 23.50
N HIS A 93 9.23 8.05 22.63
CA HIS A 93 10.50 7.51 22.15
C HIS A 93 11.34 8.56 21.38
N ASN A 94 10.74 9.42 20.55
CA ASN A 94 11.49 10.47 19.88
C ASN A 94 12.06 11.51 20.85
N ARG A 95 11.41 11.76 21.99
CA ARG A 95 11.87 12.73 22.99
C ARG A 95 12.95 12.16 23.90
N CYS A 96 12.75 10.95 24.42
CA CYS A 96 13.69 10.34 25.36
C CYS A 96 15.02 9.95 24.70
N PHE A 97 15.00 9.62 23.41
CA PHE A 97 16.19 9.10 22.70
C PHE A 97 16.92 10.18 21.86
N ARG A 98 16.39 11.41 21.72
CA ARG A 98 17.04 12.52 20.98
C ARG A 98 17.54 13.67 21.85
N ALA A 99 17.34 13.63 23.17
CA ALA A 99 17.95 14.60 24.07
C ALA A 99 19.48 14.35 24.11
N PRO A 100 20.34 15.34 23.82
CA PRO A 100 21.80 15.14 23.61
C PRO A 100 22.58 14.60 24.82
N ASN A 101 21.91 14.34 25.96
CA ASN A 101 22.51 13.83 27.20
C ASN A 101 21.90 12.50 27.69
N PHE A 102 21.10 11.80 26.88
CA PHE A 102 20.43 10.56 27.29
C PHE A 102 21.01 9.33 26.56
N PRO A 103 21.88 8.53 27.20
CA PRO A 103 22.34 7.26 26.65
C PRO A 103 21.32 6.18 27.02
N TYR A 104 20.34 5.92 26.16
CA TYR A 104 19.37 4.85 26.38
C TYR A 104 19.28 3.94 25.16
N ASP A 105 19.69 2.68 25.31
CA ASP A 105 19.29 1.60 24.41
C ASP A 105 17.95 1.04 24.93
N LEU A 106 17.00 0.76 24.06
CA LEU A 106 15.76 0.08 24.45
C LEU A 106 16.15 -1.22 25.18
N PRO A 107 15.78 -1.40 26.47
CA PRO A 107 16.00 -2.68 27.11
C PRO A 107 15.24 -3.71 26.30
N LYS A 108 15.93 -4.78 25.91
CA LYS A 108 15.24 -5.97 25.40
C LYS A 108 14.22 -6.35 26.47
N PRO A 109 12.95 -6.61 26.11
CA PRO A 109 11.99 -7.10 27.08
C PRO A 109 12.63 -8.31 27.77
N ASP A 110 12.58 -8.33 29.10
CA ASP A 110 13.07 -9.48 29.82
C ASP A 110 12.29 -10.74 29.37
N PRO A 111 12.83 -11.95 29.55
CA PRO A 111 12.20 -13.16 29.04
C PRO A 111 10.75 -13.36 29.51
N ASP A 112 10.41 -12.88 30.72
CA ASP A 112 9.06 -12.99 31.26
C ASP A 112 8.11 -12.00 30.58
N MET A 113 8.59 -10.79 30.31
CA MET A 113 7.90 -9.76 29.54
C MET A 113 7.71 -10.18 28.08
N GLN A 114 8.73 -10.75 27.44
CA GLN A 114 8.61 -11.29 26.08
C GLN A 114 7.63 -12.45 26.01
N ALA A 115 7.70 -13.40 26.95
CA ALA A 115 6.74 -14.49 27.04
C ALA A 115 5.31 -14.02 27.35
N TYR A 116 5.13 -12.82 27.91
CA TYR A 116 3.84 -12.21 28.13
C TYR A 116 3.29 -11.51 26.86
N ILE A 117 4.14 -10.76 26.15
CA ILE A 117 3.84 -10.21 24.82
C ILE A 117 3.30 -11.31 23.92
N ASP A 118 4.03 -12.43 23.85
CA ASP A 118 3.70 -13.57 23.01
C ASP A 118 2.39 -14.26 23.45
N ARG A 119 1.98 -14.15 24.71
CA ARG A 119 0.72 -14.75 25.23
C ARG A 119 -0.51 -13.85 25.07
N VAL A 120 -0.32 -12.54 25.15
CA VAL A 120 -1.42 -11.56 25.17
C VAL A 120 -1.75 -11.07 23.77
N ILE A 121 -0.72 -10.83 22.97
CA ILE A 121 -0.88 -10.31 21.61
C ILE A 121 -1.11 -11.48 20.67
N LEU A 122 -0.42 -12.60 20.87
CA LEU A 122 -0.51 -13.76 19.98
C LEU A 122 -1.42 -14.86 20.57
N ASP A 123 -2.17 -15.55 19.71
CA ASP A 123 -2.88 -16.77 20.04
C ASP A 123 -1.90 -17.97 20.15
N GLU A 124 -2.42 -19.15 20.46
CA GLU A 124 -1.64 -20.39 20.54
C GLU A 124 -0.98 -20.81 19.20
N HIS A 125 -1.25 -20.07 18.13
CA HIS A 125 -0.70 -20.27 16.79
C HIS A 125 0.22 -19.13 16.34
N GLY A 126 0.49 -18.14 17.19
CA GLY A 126 1.36 -17.00 16.87
C GLY A 126 0.67 -15.90 16.06
N ASN A 127 -0.66 -15.92 15.93
CA ASN A 127 -1.42 -14.88 15.23
C ASN A 127 -1.93 -13.82 16.21
N VAL A 128 -2.04 -12.57 15.77
CA VAL A 128 -2.62 -11.52 16.62
C VAL A 128 -4.13 -11.75 16.80
N ARG A 129 -4.61 -11.81 18.05
CA ARG A 129 -6.03 -12.11 18.37
C ARG A 129 -6.98 -11.03 17.81
N ASP A 130 -8.19 -11.44 17.41
CA ASP A 130 -9.22 -10.58 16.80
C ASP A 130 -9.64 -9.42 17.72
N VAL A 131 -9.79 -8.22 17.17
CA VAL A 131 -9.79 -6.92 17.89
C VAL A 131 -10.99 -6.76 18.81
N ASP A 132 -12.15 -7.31 18.46
CA ASP A 132 -13.36 -7.19 19.30
C ASP A 132 -13.27 -8.04 20.58
N ASP A 133 -12.48 -9.12 20.56
CA ASP A 133 -12.13 -9.93 21.74
C ASP A 133 -10.75 -9.56 22.34
N ALA A 134 -9.92 -8.86 21.56
CA ALA A 134 -8.58 -8.37 21.89
C ALA A 134 -8.56 -6.86 22.21
N PHE A 135 -9.56 -6.38 22.94
CA PHE A 135 -9.49 -5.10 23.69
C PHE A 135 -8.97 -5.26 25.15
N PRO A 136 -7.87 -6.00 25.48
CA PRO A 136 -7.35 -6.08 26.83
C PRO A 136 -6.30 -5.02 27.12
N ALA A 137 -6.12 -3.92 26.35
CA ALA A 137 -5.17 -2.87 26.78
C ALA A 137 -5.47 -2.41 28.24
N ARG A 138 -6.76 -2.36 28.62
CA ARG A 138 -7.23 -2.17 30.00
C ARG A 138 -6.91 -3.30 30.98
N ARG A 139 -6.86 -4.55 30.53
CA ARG A 139 -6.60 -5.75 31.35
C ARG A 139 -5.11 -6.01 31.51
N THR A 140 -4.34 -5.77 30.44
CA THR A 140 -2.89 -5.88 30.34
C THR A 140 -2.19 -4.81 31.17
N ALA A 141 -2.61 -3.55 31.09
CA ALA A 141 -2.09 -2.48 31.96
C ALA A 141 -2.41 -2.72 33.45
N LYS A 142 -3.64 -3.17 33.77
CA LYS A 142 -4.02 -3.55 35.15
C LYS A 142 -3.26 -4.77 35.67
N LEU A 143 -3.02 -5.79 34.85
CA LEU A 143 -2.28 -7.00 35.24
C LEU A 143 -0.77 -6.74 35.35
N MET A 144 -0.21 -5.84 34.55
CA MET A 144 1.18 -5.40 34.66
C MET A 144 1.43 -4.57 35.93
N ASN A 145 0.51 -3.68 36.30
CA ASN A 145 0.57 -3.00 37.59
C ASN A 145 0.48 -3.98 38.78
N ALA A 146 -0.22 -5.11 38.63
CA ALA A 146 -0.21 -6.20 39.61
C ALA A 146 1.07 -7.06 39.57
N TYR A 147 1.68 -7.27 38.40
CA TYR A 147 2.91 -8.07 38.24
C TYR A 147 4.14 -7.36 38.84
N TYR A 148 4.20 -6.03 38.76
CA TYR A 148 5.24 -5.22 39.41
C TYR A 148 4.95 -4.89 40.89
N ALA A 149 3.78 -5.27 41.41
CA ALA A 149 3.43 -5.16 42.82
C ALA A 149 3.86 -6.43 43.59
N ILE A 150 5.17 -6.73 43.61
CA ILE A 150 5.71 -7.64 44.62
C ILE A 150 5.89 -6.81 45.90
N PRO A 151 5.29 -7.20 47.05
CA PRO A 151 5.36 -6.39 48.26
C PRO A 151 6.78 -6.46 48.85
N GLY A 152 7.51 -5.35 48.80
CA GLY A 152 8.43 -5.01 49.88
C GLY A 152 7.61 -4.68 51.15
N PRO A 153 8.15 -4.86 52.36
CA PRO A 153 7.40 -4.67 53.59
C PRO A 153 6.93 -3.22 53.70
N LEU A 154 5.61 -3.00 53.61
CA LEU A 154 4.99 -1.70 53.82
C LEU A 154 4.34 -1.65 55.21
N GLU A 155 4.76 -0.64 55.97
CA GLU A 155 4.10 -0.07 57.14
C GLU A 155 2.66 0.38 56.80
N PRO A 156 1.71 0.28 57.74
CA PRO A 156 0.33 0.65 57.49
C PRO A 156 0.08 2.12 57.83
N ASN A 157 -0.39 2.93 56.86
CA ASN A 157 -1.51 3.85 57.11
C ASN A 157 -1.97 4.67 55.88
N SER A 158 -3.27 5.00 55.92
CA SER A 158 -4.04 5.98 55.12
C SER A 158 -4.72 5.50 53.84
N LEU A 159 -5.91 4.92 54.02
CA LEU A 159 -6.96 4.89 52.99
C LEU A 159 -7.61 6.28 52.89
N ARG A 160 -7.51 6.92 51.72
CA ARG A 160 -8.42 8.01 51.32
C ARG A 160 -9.43 7.50 50.30
N VAL A 161 -10.68 7.88 50.53
CA VAL A 161 -11.87 7.51 49.76
C VAL A 161 -11.85 8.21 48.39
N ARG A 162 -12.19 7.43 47.35
CA ARG A 162 -12.32 7.82 45.94
C ARG A 162 -13.63 8.59 45.71
N PRO A 163 -13.69 9.66 44.88
CA PRO A 163 -14.96 10.27 44.52
C PRO A 163 -15.67 9.45 43.45
N GLU A 164 -16.94 9.13 43.66
CA GLU A 164 -17.81 8.53 42.63
C GLU A 164 -18.35 9.62 41.68
N LEU A 165 -18.33 9.31 40.38
CA LEU A 165 -19.02 10.08 39.35
C LEU A 165 -20.51 9.70 39.32
N PRO A 166 -21.43 10.67 39.11
CA PRO A 166 -22.86 10.43 39.19
C PRO A 166 -23.37 9.58 38.01
N ARG A 167 -24.11 8.52 38.33
CA ARG A 167 -24.94 7.77 37.37
C ARG A 167 -26.24 8.55 37.15
N ASN A 168 -26.51 8.93 35.90
CA ASN A 168 -27.82 9.41 35.48
C ASN A 168 -28.68 8.21 35.08
N ASP A 169 -29.69 7.94 35.90
CA ASP A 169 -30.81 7.06 35.56
C ASP A 169 -31.78 7.83 34.65
N VAL A 170 -31.99 7.34 33.43
CA VAL A 170 -33.11 7.78 32.58
C VAL A 170 -34.03 6.58 32.37
N ALA A 171 -35.25 6.76 32.85
CA ALA A 171 -36.33 5.80 32.86
C ALA A 171 -36.82 5.43 31.45
N ALA A 172 -37.09 4.14 31.28
CA ALA A 172 -37.68 3.53 30.10
C ALA A 172 -39.15 3.94 29.90
N ALA A 173 -39.48 4.43 28.70
CA ALA A 173 -40.85 4.56 28.22
C ALA A 173 -41.18 3.39 27.28
N LYS A 174 -42.24 2.65 27.63
CA LYS A 174 -42.84 1.56 26.85
C LYS A 174 -43.36 2.06 25.50
N GLN A 175 -43.04 1.35 24.42
CA GLN A 175 -43.80 1.38 23.16
C GLN A 175 -44.67 0.11 23.04
N PRO A 176 -45.86 0.19 22.41
CA PRO A 176 -46.76 -0.94 22.24
C PRO A 176 -46.47 -1.75 20.96
N ASP A 177 -46.70 -3.07 21.08
CA ASP A 177 -46.74 -4.09 20.04
C ASP A 177 -47.62 -3.72 18.83
N PRO A 178 -47.18 -4.06 17.60
CA PRO A 178 -48.09 -4.36 16.51
C PRO A 178 -48.21 -5.88 16.28
N SER A 179 -49.47 -6.32 16.22
CA SER A 179 -49.92 -7.69 15.96
C SER A 179 -49.40 -8.27 14.63
N PRO A 180 -49.23 -9.61 14.53
CA PRO A 180 -48.79 -10.26 13.30
C PRO A 180 -49.95 -10.52 12.34
N VAL A 181 -49.77 -10.11 11.09
CA VAL A 181 -50.63 -10.48 9.96
C VAL A 181 -50.22 -11.87 9.46
N ALA A 182 -51.20 -12.78 9.43
CA ALA A 182 -51.09 -14.13 8.93
C ALA A 182 -50.87 -14.15 7.41
N VAL A 183 -49.86 -14.89 6.95
CA VAL A 183 -49.69 -15.28 5.54
C VAL A 183 -49.79 -16.81 5.49
N GLU A 184 -50.80 -17.28 4.75
CA GLU A 184 -51.08 -18.68 4.46
C GLU A 184 -49.94 -19.32 3.66
N GLN A 185 -49.42 -20.46 4.13
CA GLN A 185 -48.63 -21.40 3.33
C GLN A 185 -49.52 -22.55 2.85
N PRO A 186 -49.49 -22.94 1.57
CA PRO A 186 -50.14 -24.15 1.10
C PRO A 186 -49.32 -25.41 1.42
N GLN A 187 -50.06 -26.44 1.78
CA GLN A 187 -49.63 -27.74 2.28
C GLN A 187 -49.06 -28.69 1.20
N SER A 188 -48.00 -29.40 1.60
CA SER A 188 -47.69 -30.84 1.46
C SER A 188 -47.93 -31.63 0.16
N ARG A 189 -46.90 -32.43 -0.21
CA ARG A 189 -47.05 -33.83 -0.66
C ARG A 189 -45.76 -34.65 -0.40
N PRO A 190 -45.86 -36.00 -0.25
CA PRO A 190 -44.93 -36.80 0.55
C PRO A 190 -43.79 -37.45 -0.24
N GLU A 191 -42.76 -37.82 0.51
CA GLU A 191 -41.63 -38.67 0.11
C GLU A 191 -42.02 -40.13 -0.15
N PRO A 192 -41.17 -40.87 -0.88
CA PRO A 192 -40.91 -42.27 -0.59
C PRO A 192 -39.50 -42.47 -0.03
N SER A 193 -39.49 -43.08 1.15
CA SER A 193 -38.38 -43.70 1.86
C SER A 193 -37.58 -44.68 0.99
N GLY A 194 -36.25 -44.52 0.98
CA GLY A 194 -35.32 -45.48 0.42
C GLY A 194 -34.03 -45.52 1.24
N ASP A 195 -33.98 -46.42 2.21
CA ASP A 195 -32.80 -46.75 3.00
C ASP A 195 -31.68 -47.33 2.12
N ALA A 196 -30.64 -46.53 1.86
CA ALA A 196 -29.39 -47.00 1.27
C ALA A 196 -28.20 -46.64 2.18
N LYS A 197 -27.61 -47.70 2.74
CA LYS A 197 -26.44 -47.71 3.64
C LYS A 197 -25.32 -46.79 3.15
N ALA A 198 -25.08 -45.71 3.91
CA ALA A 198 -23.91 -44.86 3.80
C ALA A 198 -22.63 -45.64 4.16
N ARG A 199 -21.82 -45.97 3.15
CA ARG A 199 -20.40 -46.31 3.35
C ARG A 199 -19.64 -45.00 3.54
N GLY A 200 -19.01 -44.84 4.70
CA GLY A 200 -18.12 -43.72 5.00
C GLY A 200 -16.98 -43.63 4.00
N SER A 201 -17.12 -42.75 3.01
CA SER A 201 -16.02 -42.26 2.20
C SER A 201 -15.26 -41.25 3.05
N GLN A 202 -14.06 -41.63 3.50
CA GLN A 202 -13.12 -40.69 4.12
C GLN A 202 -12.84 -39.58 3.10
N GLY A 203 -13.28 -38.37 3.43
CA GLY A 203 -13.19 -37.19 2.58
C GLY A 203 -11.75 -36.90 2.17
N THR A 204 -11.41 -37.23 0.93
CA THR A 204 -10.24 -36.70 0.27
C THR A 204 -10.46 -35.20 0.12
N LYS A 205 -9.73 -34.40 0.91
CA LYS A 205 -9.67 -32.94 0.72
C LYS A 205 -9.33 -32.68 -0.75
N SER A 206 -10.31 -32.25 -1.52
CA SER A 206 -10.12 -31.92 -2.93
C SER A 206 -9.03 -30.87 -3.01
N ARG A 207 -7.92 -31.21 -3.66
CA ARG A 207 -6.88 -30.23 -3.96
C ARG A 207 -7.58 -29.07 -4.69
N PRO A 208 -7.33 -27.81 -4.29
CA PRO A 208 -7.83 -26.66 -5.04
C PRO A 208 -7.45 -26.89 -6.50
N THR A 209 -8.47 -26.85 -7.36
CA THR A 209 -8.23 -27.12 -8.77
C THR A 209 -7.44 -25.95 -9.32
N ALA A 210 -6.55 -26.16 -10.29
CA ALA A 210 -5.77 -25.08 -10.90
C ALA A 210 -6.62 -23.93 -11.47
N HIS A 211 -7.94 -24.10 -11.53
CA HIS A 211 -8.92 -23.08 -11.88
C HIS A 211 -9.08 -22.00 -10.80
N ASP A 212 -8.92 -22.34 -9.51
CA ASP A 212 -9.16 -21.41 -8.40
C ASP A 212 -8.11 -20.28 -8.35
N ASP A 213 -6.89 -20.56 -8.80
CA ASP A 213 -5.80 -19.57 -8.87
C ASP A 213 -6.02 -18.48 -9.92
N HIS A 214 -6.93 -18.69 -10.88
CA HIS A 214 -7.15 -17.76 -11.98
C HIS A 214 -8.16 -16.65 -11.68
N ASN A 215 -8.88 -16.75 -10.57
CA ASN A 215 -10.01 -15.87 -10.29
C ASN A 215 -9.71 -14.80 -9.23
N ARG A 216 -8.44 -14.48 -8.98
CA ARG A 216 -8.05 -13.49 -7.95
C ARG A 216 -8.51 -12.05 -8.25
N LEU A 217 -8.76 -11.75 -9.52
CA LEU A 217 -9.24 -10.45 -10.04
C LEU A 217 -10.67 -10.58 -10.60
N ALA A 218 -11.54 -11.34 -9.94
CA ALA A 218 -12.89 -11.63 -10.43
C ALA A 218 -13.80 -10.39 -10.47
N ASP A 219 -13.55 -9.45 -9.58
CA ASP A 219 -14.32 -8.22 -9.39
C ASP A 219 -13.83 -7.04 -10.26
N ALA A 220 -12.65 -7.19 -10.88
CA ALA A 220 -12.10 -6.21 -11.78
C ALA A 220 -12.85 -6.18 -13.12
N PRO A 221 -12.94 -5.02 -13.79
CA PRO A 221 -13.61 -4.90 -15.08
C PRO A 221 -13.05 -5.83 -16.16
N GLY A 222 -13.93 -6.23 -17.08
CA GLY A 222 -13.61 -7.18 -18.15
C GLY A 222 -12.47 -6.70 -19.07
N THR A 223 -11.73 -7.66 -19.62
CA THR A 223 -10.51 -7.39 -20.41
C THR A 223 -10.76 -6.61 -21.71
N ASN A 224 -11.97 -6.68 -22.26
CA ASN A 224 -12.34 -6.04 -23.52
C ASN A 224 -13.17 -4.75 -23.32
N LEU A 225 -13.12 -4.17 -22.13
CA LEU A 225 -13.62 -2.82 -21.92
C LEU A 225 -12.70 -1.84 -22.64
N ASP A 226 -13.29 -1.02 -23.51
CA ASP A 226 -12.55 -0.11 -24.37
C ASP A 226 -11.85 1.01 -23.56
N PHE A 227 -10.80 1.58 -24.15
CA PHE A 227 -10.04 2.69 -23.56
C PHE A 227 -10.73 4.02 -23.89
N PRO A 228 -10.73 5.00 -22.96
CA PRO A 228 -11.21 6.33 -23.26
C PRO A 228 -10.15 7.15 -24.00
N ASN A 229 -10.54 8.35 -24.47
CA ASN A 229 -9.58 9.35 -24.92
C ASN A 229 -9.18 10.23 -23.72
N GLY A 230 -7.91 10.19 -23.33
CA GLY A 230 -7.39 11.01 -22.23
C GLY A 230 -6.16 10.42 -21.56
N ASN A 231 -5.84 10.96 -20.38
CA ASN A 231 -4.68 10.59 -19.58
C ASN A 231 -5.13 9.73 -18.40
N ILE A 232 -4.41 8.63 -18.14
CA ILE A 232 -4.64 7.74 -17.01
C ILE A 232 -3.28 7.29 -16.52
N THR A 233 -2.99 7.40 -15.22
CA THR A 233 -1.68 6.98 -14.68
C THR A 233 -1.53 5.46 -14.73
N ALA A 234 -0.29 4.96 -14.69
CA ALA A 234 -0.03 3.54 -14.52
C ALA A 234 -0.71 2.95 -13.27
N VAL A 235 -0.75 3.72 -12.18
CA VAL A 235 -1.32 3.26 -10.91
C VAL A 235 -2.84 3.17 -10.98
N GLU A 236 -3.49 4.12 -11.66
CA GLU A 236 -4.93 4.06 -11.95
C GLU A 236 -5.28 2.83 -12.81
N ILE A 237 -4.47 2.52 -13.83
CA ILE A 237 -4.65 1.30 -14.64
C ILE A 237 -4.58 0.06 -13.75
N LEU A 238 -3.58 -0.03 -12.87
CA LEU A 238 -3.39 -1.21 -12.02
C LEU A 238 -4.44 -1.35 -10.91
N ALA A 239 -4.93 -0.22 -10.38
CA ALA A 239 -5.96 -0.19 -9.34
C ALA A 239 -7.34 -0.51 -9.91
N PHE A 240 -7.75 0.13 -11.01
CA PHE A 240 -9.11 0.03 -11.54
C PHE A 240 -9.25 -1.00 -12.66
N PHE A 241 -8.19 -1.25 -13.44
CA PHE A 241 -8.22 -2.10 -14.63
C PHE A 241 -7.04 -3.08 -14.73
N PRO A 242 -6.77 -3.92 -13.72
CA PRO A 242 -5.62 -4.83 -13.75
C PRO A 242 -5.68 -5.82 -14.94
N HIS A 243 -6.86 -6.11 -15.49
CA HIS A 243 -7.05 -6.93 -16.68
C HIS A 243 -6.59 -6.27 -17.99
N TRP A 244 -6.41 -4.95 -18.02
CA TRP A 244 -5.82 -4.24 -19.16
C TRP A 244 -4.35 -4.58 -19.38
N LEU A 245 -3.68 -5.25 -18.43
CA LEU A 245 -2.35 -5.85 -18.63
C LEU A 245 -2.32 -6.96 -19.70
N LYS A 246 -3.47 -7.29 -20.31
CA LYS A 246 -3.54 -8.14 -21.50
C LYS A 246 -3.47 -7.33 -22.81
N SER A 247 -3.56 -6.00 -22.75
CA SER A 247 -3.38 -5.14 -23.93
C SER A 247 -1.89 -4.94 -24.24
N TRP A 248 -1.54 -5.10 -25.51
CA TRP A 248 -0.20 -4.83 -26.02
C TRP A 248 0.27 -3.40 -25.76
N ASP A 249 -0.64 -2.45 -25.92
CA ASP A 249 -0.32 -1.03 -25.82
C ASP A 249 -0.04 -0.65 -24.35
N VAL A 250 -0.78 -1.24 -23.40
CA VAL A 250 -0.51 -1.10 -21.96
C VAL A 250 0.79 -1.77 -21.55
N ILE A 251 1.09 -2.96 -22.10
CA ILE A 251 2.34 -3.68 -21.79
C ILE A 251 3.54 -2.89 -22.30
N ASP A 252 3.52 -2.42 -23.55
CA ASP A 252 4.59 -1.59 -24.12
C ASP A 252 4.81 -0.35 -23.27
N ARG A 253 3.72 0.33 -22.88
CA ARG A 253 3.78 1.53 -22.06
C ARG A 253 4.44 1.30 -20.70
N LEU A 254 3.95 0.33 -19.94
CA LEU A 254 4.43 0.13 -18.57
C LEU A 254 5.85 -0.46 -18.58
N VAL A 255 6.10 -1.50 -19.38
CA VAL A 255 7.40 -2.19 -19.39
C VAL A 255 8.50 -1.28 -19.95
N SER A 256 8.20 -0.45 -20.97
CA SER A 256 9.17 0.54 -21.48
C SER A 256 9.53 1.62 -20.45
N ASN A 257 8.64 1.88 -19.48
CA ASN A 257 8.89 2.78 -18.35
C ASN A 257 9.45 2.07 -17.10
N GLY A 258 9.98 0.86 -17.27
CA GLY A 258 10.70 0.13 -16.22
C GLY A 258 9.81 -0.73 -15.32
N TRP A 259 8.50 -0.76 -15.52
CA TRP A 259 7.61 -1.56 -14.68
C TRP A 259 7.92 -3.06 -14.78
N THR A 260 8.06 -3.69 -13.62
CA THR A 260 8.29 -5.13 -13.50
C THR A 260 7.03 -5.83 -12.99
N THR A 261 6.93 -7.14 -13.21
CA THR A 261 5.81 -7.95 -12.71
C THR A 261 5.66 -7.85 -11.20
N SER A 262 6.77 -7.81 -10.45
CA SER A 262 6.73 -7.74 -8.99
C SER A 262 6.20 -6.40 -8.50
N VAL A 263 6.58 -5.29 -9.15
CA VAL A 263 6.08 -3.96 -8.80
C VAL A 263 4.60 -3.83 -9.15
N MET A 264 4.19 -4.25 -10.34
CA MET A 264 2.77 -4.28 -10.72
C MET A 264 1.93 -5.11 -9.75
N THR A 265 2.40 -6.32 -9.40
CA THR A 265 1.72 -7.17 -8.42
C THR A 265 1.58 -6.50 -7.06
N ARG A 266 2.63 -5.84 -6.57
CA ARG A 266 2.55 -5.11 -5.31
C ARG A 266 1.52 -4.00 -5.39
N VAL A 267 1.52 -3.17 -6.44
CA VAL A 267 0.51 -2.10 -6.59
C VAL A 267 -0.91 -2.66 -6.57
N ILE A 268 -1.17 -3.73 -7.35
CA ILE A 268 -2.48 -4.40 -7.37
C ILE A 268 -2.87 -4.88 -5.97
N ASN A 269 -1.97 -5.60 -5.28
CA ASN A 269 -2.24 -6.14 -3.95
C ASN A 269 -2.38 -5.07 -2.87
N CYS A 270 -1.75 -3.91 -3.04
CA CYS A 270 -1.83 -2.79 -2.10
C CYS A 270 -3.09 -1.98 -2.29
N LEU A 271 -3.61 -1.83 -3.52
CA LEU A 271 -4.74 -0.94 -3.80
C LEU A 271 -6.07 -1.69 -3.93
N ARG A 272 -6.04 -3.02 -4.13
CA ARG A 272 -7.24 -3.83 -4.30
C ARG A 272 -7.41 -4.85 -3.18
N GLU A 273 -8.64 -4.96 -2.71
CA GLU A 273 -9.09 -6.13 -1.97
C GLU A 273 -9.29 -7.26 -2.97
N MET A 274 -8.80 -8.46 -2.66
CA MET A 274 -8.94 -9.61 -3.54
C MET A 274 -9.61 -10.78 -2.83
N PRO A 275 -10.85 -11.11 -3.19
CA PRO A 275 -11.66 -12.08 -2.45
C PRO A 275 -11.06 -13.49 -2.48
N ASN A 276 -10.25 -13.80 -3.51
CA ASN A 276 -9.58 -15.09 -3.67
C ASN A 276 -8.07 -15.00 -3.36
N GLY A 277 -7.67 -14.02 -2.53
CA GLY A 277 -6.29 -13.85 -2.07
C GLY A 277 -5.40 -13.00 -2.97
N PRO A 278 -4.18 -12.67 -2.51
CA PRO A 278 -3.23 -11.77 -3.19
C PRO A 278 -2.82 -12.30 -4.55
N VAL A 279 -2.56 -11.46 -5.55
CA VAL A 279 -2.09 -11.86 -6.87
C VAL A 279 -0.59 -12.15 -6.77
N ALA A 280 -0.13 -13.16 -7.49
CA ALA A 280 1.29 -13.48 -7.61
C ALA A 280 1.91 -12.82 -8.85
N SER A 281 3.22 -12.52 -8.81
CA SER A 281 3.98 -11.99 -9.94
C SER A 281 3.84 -12.85 -11.21
N ASN A 282 3.79 -14.17 -11.04
CA ASN A 282 3.59 -15.09 -12.15
C ASN A 282 2.20 -14.95 -12.79
N THR A 283 1.17 -14.60 -12.02
CA THR A 283 -0.17 -14.32 -12.56
C THR A 283 -0.14 -13.09 -13.45
N VAL A 284 0.52 -12.01 -13.00
CA VAL A 284 0.73 -10.81 -13.83
C VAL A 284 1.51 -11.12 -15.11
N LEU A 285 2.59 -11.90 -15.02
CA LEU A 285 3.32 -12.37 -16.20
C LEU A 285 2.42 -13.18 -17.16
N ARG A 286 1.56 -14.05 -16.64
CA ARG A 286 0.61 -14.85 -17.44
C ARG A 286 -0.50 -14.03 -18.07
N MET A 287 -0.77 -12.81 -17.59
CA MET A 287 -1.65 -11.87 -18.30
C MET A 287 -0.93 -11.25 -19.50
N MET A 288 0.32 -10.80 -19.32
CA MET A 288 1.05 -10.06 -20.36
C MET A 288 1.63 -10.96 -21.46
N ALA A 289 2.28 -12.07 -21.06
CA ALA A 289 3.11 -12.85 -21.97
C ALA A 289 2.33 -13.52 -23.13
N PRO A 290 1.14 -14.11 -22.92
CA PRO A 290 0.36 -14.64 -24.03
C PRO A 290 0.06 -13.55 -25.04
N SER A 291 -0.40 -12.38 -24.59
CA SER A 291 -0.71 -11.26 -25.46
C SER A 291 0.50 -10.89 -26.30
N MET A 292 1.64 -10.55 -25.70
CA MET A 292 2.84 -10.16 -26.45
C MET A 292 3.29 -11.22 -27.46
N ARG A 293 3.19 -12.51 -27.13
CA ARG A 293 3.58 -13.60 -28.05
C ARG A 293 2.64 -13.80 -29.24
N HIS A 294 1.43 -13.25 -29.21
CA HIS A 294 0.51 -13.25 -30.34
C HIS A 294 0.80 -12.13 -31.34
N ARG A 295 1.79 -11.27 -31.07
CA ARG A 295 2.22 -10.25 -32.04
C ARG A 295 2.68 -10.90 -33.34
N PRO A 296 2.29 -10.35 -34.50
CA PRO A 296 2.69 -10.90 -35.80
C PRO A 296 4.20 -10.80 -36.03
N GLU A 297 4.87 -9.86 -35.38
CA GLU A 297 6.32 -9.70 -35.48
C GLU A 297 7.02 -10.83 -34.71
N GLY A 298 7.74 -11.69 -35.45
CA GLY A 298 8.36 -12.90 -34.90
C GLY A 298 9.31 -12.69 -33.72
N GLN A 299 9.81 -11.47 -33.52
CA GLN A 299 10.66 -11.11 -32.37
C GLN A 299 9.98 -11.30 -31.01
N TYR A 300 8.64 -11.25 -30.96
CA TYR A 300 7.88 -11.42 -29.72
C TYR A 300 7.52 -12.87 -29.39
N ALA A 301 7.83 -13.85 -30.26
CA ALA A 301 7.46 -15.24 -30.04
C ALA A 301 8.02 -15.83 -28.73
N LYS A 302 9.19 -15.35 -28.29
CA LYS A 302 9.82 -15.72 -27.02
C LYS A 302 9.81 -14.58 -26.00
N TRP A 303 8.83 -13.67 -26.12
CA TRP A 303 8.79 -12.48 -25.30
C TRP A 303 8.77 -12.83 -23.80
N THR A 304 9.58 -12.07 -23.07
CA THR A 304 9.63 -11.96 -21.62
C THR A 304 9.74 -10.47 -21.28
N VAL A 305 9.44 -10.10 -20.04
CA VAL A 305 9.61 -8.71 -19.57
C VAL A 305 11.05 -8.24 -19.76
N GLY A 306 12.05 -9.09 -19.46
CA GLY A 306 13.47 -8.75 -19.61
C GLY A 306 13.98 -8.72 -21.06
N SER A 307 13.25 -9.31 -22.01
CA SER A 307 13.56 -9.26 -23.44
C SER A 307 12.68 -8.26 -24.19
N HIS A 308 11.96 -7.39 -23.47
CA HIS A 308 11.08 -6.41 -24.06
C HIS A 308 11.89 -5.37 -24.84
N GLN A 309 11.49 -5.14 -26.08
CA GLN A 309 12.10 -4.10 -26.92
C GLN A 309 11.17 -2.91 -26.93
N MET A 310 11.67 -1.77 -26.46
CA MET A 310 10.94 -0.51 -26.47
C MET A 310 10.58 -0.13 -27.92
N PRO A 311 9.33 0.24 -28.21
CA PRO A 311 8.94 0.73 -29.53
C PRO A 311 9.79 1.93 -29.96
N ALA A 312 10.15 2.01 -31.24
CA ALA A 312 11.07 3.04 -31.74
C ALA A 312 10.55 4.48 -31.56
N ASN A 313 9.23 4.65 -31.56
CA ASN A 313 8.53 5.92 -31.39
C ASN A 313 7.91 6.07 -29.99
N TRP A 314 8.43 5.33 -28.99
CA TRP A 314 7.94 5.40 -27.62
C TRP A 314 8.26 6.76 -26.99
N ASP A 315 7.23 7.44 -26.46
CA ASP A 315 7.39 8.64 -25.66
C ASP A 315 7.24 8.27 -24.16
N PRO A 316 8.33 8.32 -23.37
CA PRO A 316 8.30 7.95 -21.96
C PRO A 316 7.53 8.95 -21.09
N SER A 317 7.27 10.16 -21.57
CA SER A 317 6.52 11.18 -20.84
C SER A 317 5.01 11.07 -21.04
N SER A 318 4.57 10.35 -22.08
CA SER A 318 3.16 10.21 -22.38
C SER A 318 2.47 9.21 -21.46
N ILE A 319 1.42 9.69 -20.78
CA ILE A 319 0.50 8.87 -19.98
C ILE A 319 -0.88 8.73 -20.63
N SER A 320 -1.00 9.13 -21.90
CA SER A 320 -2.27 9.02 -22.61
C SER A 320 -2.59 7.57 -22.96
N VAL A 321 -3.86 7.20 -22.83
CA VAL A 321 -4.40 5.91 -23.30
C VAL A 321 -5.18 6.06 -24.62
N THR A 322 -5.15 7.26 -25.20
CA THR A 322 -5.84 7.56 -26.47
C THR A 322 -5.32 6.64 -27.57
N GLY A 323 -6.24 5.93 -28.23
CA GLY A 323 -5.91 5.00 -29.32
C GLY A 323 -5.39 3.62 -28.86
N PHE A 324 -5.34 3.36 -27.56
CA PHE A 324 -5.01 2.02 -27.05
C PHE A 324 -6.08 1.01 -27.48
N ARG A 325 -5.65 -0.22 -27.74
CA ARG A 325 -6.48 -1.29 -28.28
C ARG A 325 -6.67 -2.38 -27.24
N THR A 326 -7.88 -2.91 -27.19
CA THR A 326 -8.23 -4.04 -26.32
C THR A 326 -7.69 -5.37 -26.87
N PRO A 327 -7.63 -6.44 -26.05
CA PRO A 327 -7.24 -7.77 -26.50
C PRO A 327 -8.04 -8.27 -27.70
N ARG A 328 -9.36 -8.02 -27.74
CA ARG A 328 -10.21 -8.35 -28.90
C ARG A 328 -9.76 -7.73 -30.22
N LEU A 329 -9.04 -6.60 -30.19
CA LEU A 329 -8.54 -5.90 -31.39
C LEU A 329 -7.10 -6.30 -31.73
N THR A 330 -6.26 -6.51 -30.71
CA THR A 330 -4.82 -6.79 -30.91
C THR A 330 -4.56 -8.26 -31.20
N HIS A 331 -5.23 -9.16 -30.47
CA HIS A 331 -5.06 -10.61 -30.58
C HIS A 331 -6.39 -11.31 -30.31
N PRO A 332 -7.38 -11.16 -31.22
CA PRO A 332 -8.65 -11.85 -31.09
C PRO A 332 -8.42 -13.35 -30.95
N ARG A 333 -9.11 -13.96 -29.97
CA ARG A 333 -9.08 -15.42 -29.81
C ARG A 333 -9.75 -16.08 -31.00
N THR A 334 -9.25 -17.25 -31.38
CA THR A 334 -9.80 -18.06 -32.47
C THR A 334 -10.34 -19.39 -31.92
N GLY A 335 -11.25 -20.02 -32.66
CA GLY A 335 -11.85 -21.31 -32.30
C GLY A 335 -13.13 -21.20 -31.46
N ASN A 336 -13.45 -22.27 -30.73
CA ASN A 336 -14.71 -22.38 -29.99
C ASN A 336 -14.80 -21.33 -28.88
N GLY A 337 -15.90 -20.56 -28.87
CA GLY A 337 -16.13 -19.49 -27.90
C GLY A 337 -15.42 -18.16 -28.22
N ALA A 338 -14.78 -18.04 -29.39
CA ALA A 338 -14.16 -16.79 -29.84
C ALA A 338 -15.15 -15.62 -29.82
N ASP A 339 -16.38 -15.81 -30.28
CA ASP A 339 -17.39 -14.74 -30.32
C ASP A 339 -17.68 -14.17 -28.92
N THR A 340 -17.79 -15.04 -27.91
CA THR A 340 -18.02 -14.61 -26.52
C THR A 340 -16.77 -13.97 -25.92
N LEU A 341 -15.59 -14.55 -26.16
CA LEU A 341 -14.33 -14.08 -25.57
C LEU A 341 -13.79 -12.80 -26.21
N ASN A 342 -14.19 -12.52 -27.45
CA ASN A 342 -13.84 -11.30 -28.19
C ASN A 342 -14.97 -10.26 -28.17
N ALA A 343 -16.10 -10.57 -27.53
CA ALA A 343 -17.22 -9.64 -27.44
C ALA A 343 -16.76 -8.32 -26.78
N PRO A 344 -17.23 -7.16 -27.29
CA PRO A 344 -17.03 -5.89 -26.62
C PRO A 344 -17.75 -5.92 -25.26
N VAL A 345 -17.13 -5.32 -24.23
CA VAL A 345 -17.79 -5.13 -22.94
C VAL A 345 -18.61 -3.84 -23.02
N PRO A 346 -19.91 -3.86 -22.66
CA PRO A 346 -20.72 -2.65 -22.67
C PRO A 346 -20.16 -1.61 -21.68
N PRO A 347 -20.40 -0.30 -21.91
CA PRO A 347 -19.99 0.73 -20.97
C PRO A 347 -20.57 0.52 -19.57
N ILE A 348 -19.72 0.66 -18.56
CA ILE A 348 -20.05 0.40 -17.15
C ILE A 348 -20.14 1.71 -16.37
N PRO A 349 -21.00 1.83 -15.35
CA PRO A 349 -21.03 3.00 -14.48
C PRO A 349 -19.64 3.27 -13.86
N PHE A 350 -19.18 4.54 -13.85
CA PHE A 350 -17.90 4.86 -13.20
C PHE A 350 -17.84 4.37 -11.75
N LYS A 351 -18.91 4.56 -10.97
CA LYS A 351 -18.97 4.10 -9.57
C LYS A 351 -18.70 2.59 -9.39
N ASP A 352 -19.01 1.76 -10.39
CA ASP A 352 -18.73 0.32 -10.31
C ASP A 352 -17.23 -0.01 -10.43
N LEU A 353 -16.41 0.90 -10.96
CA LEU A 353 -14.96 0.77 -10.99
C LEU A 353 -14.32 0.80 -9.59
N ALA A 354 -15.03 1.35 -8.60
CA ALA A 354 -14.60 1.35 -7.21
C ALA A 354 -14.67 -0.04 -6.56
N ARG A 355 -15.35 -1.01 -7.19
CA ARG A 355 -15.54 -2.35 -6.62
C ARG A 355 -14.20 -3.08 -6.52
N GLY A 356 -13.88 -3.51 -5.29
CA GLY A 356 -12.63 -4.20 -4.98
C GLY A 356 -11.42 -3.28 -4.85
N VAL A 357 -11.60 -1.96 -4.85
CA VAL A 357 -10.53 -1.00 -4.59
C VAL A 357 -10.55 -0.69 -3.09
N GLU A 358 -9.55 -1.18 -2.35
CA GLU A 358 -9.41 -0.95 -0.92
C GLU A 358 -8.83 0.45 -0.66
N PHE A 359 -7.82 0.84 -1.45
CA PHE A 359 -7.18 2.14 -1.37
C PHE A 359 -7.18 2.81 -2.74
N TRP A 360 -7.71 4.03 -2.76
CA TRP A 360 -7.73 4.85 -3.96
C TRP A 360 -6.33 5.32 -4.30
N PRO A 361 -5.96 5.37 -5.60
CA PRO A 361 -4.82 6.19 -6.02
C PRO A 361 -4.97 7.61 -5.46
N ALA A 362 -3.86 8.22 -5.05
CA ALA A 362 -3.85 9.56 -4.46
C ALA A 362 -2.58 10.33 -4.86
N GLY A 363 -2.61 11.66 -4.70
CA GLY A 363 -1.49 12.53 -5.09
C GLY A 363 -1.09 12.32 -6.55
N TYR A 364 0.21 12.15 -6.82
CA TYR A 364 0.74 11.92 -8.17
C TYR A 364 0.46 10.53 -8.76
N ASP A 365 -0.17 9.63 -8.00
CA ASP A 365 -0.65 8.35 -8.50
C ASP A 365 -2.11 8.43 -9.01
N ALA A 366 -2.83 9.50 -8.66
CA ALA A 366 -4.19 9.79 -9.14
C ALA A 366 -4.18 10.87 -10.22
N LEU A 367 -5.13 10.76 -11.15
CA LEU A 367 -5.39 11.79 -12.15
C LEU A 367 -6.89 11.81 -12.50
N ASP A 368 -7.22 11.96 -13.77
CA ASP A 368 -8.56 12.20 -14.30
C ASP A 368 -9.54 11.04 -13.98
N LEU A 369 -9.07 9.79 -14.04
CA LEU A 369 -9.92 8.62 -13.80
C LEU A 369 -10.36 8.51 -12.34
N THR A 370 -9.43 8.68 -11.41
CA THR A 370 -9.71 8.66 -9.96
C THR A 370 -10.76 9.71 -9.62
N GLN A 371 -10.62 10.92 -10.17
CA GLN A 371 -11.57 12.02 -9.95
C GLN A 371 -12.97 11.70 -10.51
N CYS A 372 -13.05 11.13 -11.71
CA CYS A 372 -14.32 10.73 -12.33
C CYS A 372 -15.06 9.68 -11.50
N ILE A 373 -14.34 8.68 -11.00
CA ILE A 373 -14.92 7.62 -10.18
C ILE A 373 -15.38 8.20 -8.84
N GLN A 374 -14.55 8.99 -8.15
CA GLN A 374 -14.91 9.63 -6.88
C GLN A 374 -16.15 10.51 -7.04
N TYR A 375 -16.24 11.28 -8.13
CA TYR A 375 -17.40 12.10 -8.43
C TYR A 375 -18.67 11.24 -8.57
N HIS A 376 -18.65 10.18 -9.38
CA HIS A 376 -19.83 9.35 -9.58
C HIS A 376 -20.20 8.51 -8.34
N VAL A 377 -19.24 8.15 -7.49
CA VAL A 377 -19.53 7.55 -6.17
C VAL A 377 -20.29 8.55 -5.28
N ALA A 378 -19.92 9.84 -5.31
CA ALA A 378 -20.58 10.89 -4.54
C ALA A 378 -21.94 11.34 -5.12
N HIS A 379 -22.18 11.10 -6.42
CA HIS A 379 -23.40 11.48 -7.14
C HIS A 379 -24.03 10.24 -7.81
N PRO A 380 -24.50 9.24 -7.03
CA PRO A 380 -24.96 7.96 -7.56
C PRO A 380 -26.22 8.05 -8.43
N GLU A 381 -26.95 9.16 -8.38
CA GLU A 381 -28.13 9.47 -9.19
C GLU A 381 -27.80 9.92 -10.62
N GLU A 382 -26.57 10.39 -10.88
CA GLU A 382 -26.13 10.76 -12.21
C GLU A 382 -25.71 9.50 -12.99
N GLU A 383 -26.03 9.41 -14.29
CA GLU A 383 -25.74 8.21 -15.10
C GLU A 383 -24.45 8.34 -15.92
N TRP A 384 -23.29 8.39 -15.26
CA TRP A 384 -22.00 8.45 -15.98
C TRP A 384 -21.43 7.06 -16.29
N ARG A 385 -21.13 6.78 -17.55
CA ARG A 385 -20.60 5.49 -18.00
C ARG A 385 -19.18 5.61 -18.56
N PHE A 386 -18.32 4.70 -18.14
CA PHE A 386 -16.98 4.50 -18.66
C PHE A 386 -16.98 3.44 -19.79
N PRO A 387 -16.21 3.62 -20.87
CA PRO A 387 -15.33 4.77 -21.16
C PRO A 387 -16.04 5.95 -21.86
N THR A 388 -17.30 5.77 -22.26
CA THR A 388 -18.00 6.62 -23.23
C THR A 388 -18.12 8.08 -22.79
N ASP A 389 -18.43 8.30 -21.51
CA ASP A 389 -18.68 9.63 -20.97
C ASP A 389 -17.46 10.24 -20.28
N PHE A 390 -16.28 9.61 -20.39
CA PHE A 390 -15.06 10.07 -19.70
C PHE A 390 -14.72 11.53 -20.02
N GLY A 391 -14.71 11.90 -21.30
CA GLY A 391 -14.45 13.27 -21.71
C GLY A 391 -15.51 14.25 -21.21
N ALA A 392 -16.79 13.90 -21.35
CA ALA A 392 -17.90 14.76 -20.93
C ALA A 392 -17.95 14.96 -19.40
N LEU A 393 -17.62 13.93 -18.63
CA LEU A 393 -17.53 14.01 -17.18
C LEU A 393 -16.34 14.90 -16.76
N LEU A 394 -15.18 14.78 -17.40
CA LEU A 394 -14.05 15.67 -17.16
C LEU A 394 -14.34 17.12 -17.53
N ASP A 395 -15.09 17.36 -18.60
CA ASP A 395 -15.50 18.72 -18.97
C ASP A 395 -16.47 19.31 -17.93
N ARG A 396 -17.21 18.47 -17.19
CA ARG A 396 -18.07 18.87 -16.06
C ARG A 396 -17.29 19.14 -14.77
N ILE A 397 -16.36 18.26 -14.39
CA ILE A 397 -15.68 18.31 -13.08
C ILE A 397 -14.31 19.02 -13.11
N GLY A 398 -13.83 19.34 -14.31
CA GLY A 398 -12.48 19.84 -14.56
C GLY A 398 -11.46 18.73 -14.79
N ARG A 399 -10.39 19.05 -15.51
CA ARG A 399 -9.26 18.15 -15.77
C ARG A 399 -8.12 18.44 -14.82
N ILE A 400 -7.40 17.41 -14.40
CA ILE A 400 -6.18 17.57 -13.62
C ILE A 400 -5.02 17.89 -14.56
N THR A 401 -4.22 18.89 -14.20
CA THR A 401 -3.03 19.22 -15.00
C THR A 401 -2.00 18.10 -14.87
N VAL A 402 -1.59 17.52 -16.00
CA VAL A 402 -0.56 16.49 -16.01
C VAL A 402 0.81 17.11 -15.71
N LEU A 403 1.29 16.84 -14.51
CA LEU A 403 2.65 17.13 -14.08
C LEU A 403 3.62 15.98 -14.40
N PRO A 404 4.94 16.24 -14.52
CA PRO A 404 5.97 15.22 -14.75
C PRO A 404 5.94 14.07 -13.73
N GLU A 405 5.51 14.35 -12.50
CA GLU A 405 5.40 13.39 -11.41
C GLU A 405 4.33 12.32 -11.64
N HIS A 406 3.38 12.55 -12.56
CA HIS A 406 2.39 11.54 -12.96
C HIS A 406 2.95 10.53 -13.98
N SER A 407 4.14 10.77 -14.54
CA SER A 407 4.73 9.87 -15.53
C SER A 407 4.97 8.48 -14.96
N ASP A 408 4.86 7.47 -15.81
CA ASP A 408 4.95 6.07 -15.40
C ASP A 408 6.31 5.72 -14.79
N SER A 409 7.38 6.33 -15.28
CA SER A 409 8.74 6.10 -14.79
C SER A 409 8.93 6.64 -13.36
N VAL A 410 8.38 7.81 -13.05
CA VAL A 410 8.43 8.39 -11.71
C VAL A 410 7.53 7.62 -10.75
N ALA A 411 6.33 7.22 -11.20
CA ALA A 411 5.46 6.33 -10.42
C ALA A 411 6.16 4.99 -10.11
N PHE A 412 6.82 4.38 -11.10
CA PHE A 412 7.61 3.18 -10.90
C PHE A 412 8.71 3.38 -9.84
N GLN A 413 9.44 4.49 -9.88
CA GLN A 413 10.48 4.80 -8.89
C GLN A 413 9.91 4.92 -7.48
N ARG A 414 8.79 5.64 -7.30
CA ARG A 414 8.10 5.77 -5.99
C ARG A 414 7.75 4.42 -5.41
N TRP A 415 7.06 3.60 -6.20
CA TRP A 415 6.68 2.28 -5.75
C TRP A 415 7.93 1.43 -5.51
N CYS A 416 8.92 1.41 -6.39
CA CYS A 416 10.18 0.69 -6.20
C CYS A 416 10.93 1.05 -4.91
N ALA A 417 10.96 2.33 -4.54
CA ALA A 417 11.60 2.81 -3.32
C ALA A 417 10.87 2.33 -2.05
N ASN A 418 9.54 2.27 -2.09
CA ASN A 418 8.68 1.87 -0.98
C ASN A 418 8.64 0.34 -0.76
N LYS A 419 9.78 -0.34 -0.81
CA LYS A 419 9.88 -1.73 -0.35
C LYS A 419 9.80 -1.75 1.16
N ASN A 420 8.60 -1.61 1.72
CA ASN A 420 8.42 -1.87 3.14
C ASN A 420 8.85 -3.32 3.42
N PRO A 421 9.76 -3.56 4.38
CA PRO A 421 10.22 -4.91 4.72
C PRO A 421 9.05 -5.86 5.09
N THR A 422 7.96 -5.31 5.60
CA THR A 422 6.75 -6.00 6.05
C THR A 422 5.84 -6.48 4.90
N ASP A 423 5.87 -5.87 3.72
CA ASP A 423 5.11 -6.38 2.57
C ASP A 423 5.72 -7.69 2.04
N LEU A 424 7.03 -7.88 2.23
CA LEU A 424 7.69 -9.14 1.91
C LEU A 424 7.32 -10.24 2.90
N SER A 425 7.08 -9.94 4.18
CA SER A 425 6.71 -10.97 5.16
C SER A 425 5.33 -11.54 4.84
N ARG A 426 4.33 -10.71 4.54
CA ARG A 426 2.96 -11.18 4.18
C ARG A 426 2.91 -11.97 2.88
N VAL A 427 3.62 -11.52 1.84
CA VAL A 427 3.71 -12.28 0.57
C VAL A 427 4.49 -13.57 0.77
N SER A 428 5.53 -13.57 1.62
CA SER A 428 6.29 -14.78 1.93
C SER A 428 5.52 -15.77 2.80
N GLU A 429 4.71 -15.32 3.76
CA GLU A 429 3.87 -16.19 4.61
C GLU A 429 2.72 -16.81 3.80
N ALA A 430 2.08 -16.03 2.93
CA ALA A 430 1.06 -16.53 2.00
C ALA A 430 1.64 -17.46 0.91
N ALA A 431 2.89 -17.27 0.49
CA ALA A 431 3.57 -18.14 -0.46
C ALA A 431 4.11 -19.42 0.21
N GLN A 432 4.67 -19.31 1.41
CA GLN A 432 5.22 -20.44 2.18
C GLN A 432 4.12 -21.38 2.71
N SER A 433 2.97 -20.84 3.10
CA SER A 433 1.79 -21.67 3.44
C SER A 433 1.31 -22.52 2.25
N ASN A 434 1.57 -22.09 1.01
CA ASN A 434 1.23 -22.83 -0.20
C ASN A 434 2.36 -23.79 -0.67
N GLU A 435 3.63 -23.49 -0.38
CA GLU A 435 4.76 -24.38 -0.69
C GLU A 435 4.96 -25.52 0.30
N ASN A 436 4.57 -25.35 1.58
CA ASN A 436 4.66 -26.39 2.61
C ASN A 436 3.57 -27.47 2.51
N ALA A 437 2.65 -27.37 1.54
CA ALA A 437 1.76 -28.49 1.21
C ALA A 437 2.61 -29.65 0.67
N PRO A 438 2.54 -30.87 1.27
CA PRO A 438 3.43 -31.96 0.94
C PRO A 438 3.34 -32.27 -0.56
N ARG A 439 4.42 -31.94 -1.29
CA ARG A 439 4.61 -32.35 -2.68
C ARG A 439 4.82 -33.86 -2.65
N GLY A 440 3.71 -34.59 -2.75
CA GLY A 440 3.68 -36.03 -2.88
C GLY A 440 4.70 -36.46 -3.93
N ASN A 441 5.75 -37.12 -3.44
CA ASN A 441 6.91 -37.53 -4.20
C ASN A 441 6.43 -38.56 -5.23
N LYS A 442 6.25 -38.12 -6.48
CA LYS A 442 5.85 -38.99 -7.59
C LYS A 442 7.10 -39.75 -8.04
N GLN A 443 7.52 -40.72 -7.21
CA GLN A 443 8.54 -41.69 -7.58
C GLN A 443 8.02 -42.44 -8.81
N ARG A 444 8.67 -42.11 -9.94
CA ARG A 444 8.55 -42.77 -11.22
C ARG A 444 9.03 -44.21 -11.03
N ARG A 445 8.07 -45.13 -10.93
CA ARG A 445 8.32 -46.57 -10.92
C ARG A 445 8.77 -46.95 -12.34
N GLU A 446 10.08 -47.09 -12.52
CA GLU A 446 10.65 -47.81 -13.65
C GLU A 446 10.50 -49.30 -13.37
N GLU A 447 9.42 -49.89 -13.90
CA GLU A 447 9.30 -51.34 -14.00
C GLU A 447 9.73 -51.74 -15.41
N VAL A 448 10.89 -52.37 -15.44
CA VAL A 448 11.45 -53.13 -16.55
C VAL A 448 10.56 -54.35 -16.74
N ASP A 449 9.94 -54.51 -17.90
CA ASP A 449 9.49 -55.82 -18.34
C ASP A 449 9.85 -56.02 -19.81
N SER A 450 10.61 -57.09 -20.02
CA SER A 450 11.17 -57.53 -21.27
C SER A 450 10.28 -58.64 -21.85
N SER A 451 10.33 -58.76 -23.18
CA SER A 451 9.94 -59.92 -24.00
C SER A 451 8.51 -59.96 -24.56
N SER A 452 8.32 -59.49 -25.81
CA SER A 452 8.16 -60.37 -26.98
C SER A 452 7.66 -59.65 -28.24
N PRO A 453 7.95 -60.18 -29.45
CA PRO A 453 7.95 -59.43 -30.69
C PRO A 453 6.64 -59.58 -31.48
N GLY A 454 6.24 -58.51 -32.17
CA GLY A 454 5.09 -58.50 -33.07
C GLY A 454 5.25 -57.44 -34.15
N SER A 455 5.81 -57.87 -35.27
CA SER A 455 5.98 -57.15 -36.53
C SER A 455 4.66 -56.56 -37.07
N GLY A 456 4.71 -55.32 -37.56
CA GLY A 456 3.60 -54.72 -38.33
C GLY A 456 3.97 -53.37 -38.90
N GLN A 457 4.56 -53.37 -40.09
CA GLN A 457 4.79 -52.19 -40.93
C GLN A 457 3.48 -51.43 -41.18
N VAL A 458 3.47 -50.10 -40.97
CA VAL A 458 2.69 -49.17 -41.80
C VAL A 458 3.48 -47.88 -41.94
N GLU A 459 4.07 -47.68 -43.12
CA GLU A 459 4.58 -46.40 -43.59
C GLU A 459 3.44 -45.39 -43.73
N ARG A 460 3.65 -44.15 -43.22
CA ARG A 460 2.97 -42.97 -43.77
C ARG A 460 3.92 -41.78 -43.85
N PRO A 461 3.81 -40.94 -44.90
CA PRO A 461 4.90 -40.10 -45.35
C PRO A 461 4.80 -38.66 -44.85
N SER A 462 5.97 -38.10 -44.56
CA SER A 462 6.23 -36.69 -44.29
C SER A 462 5.91 -35.81 -45.50
N LYS A 463 4.97 -34.87 -45.35
CA LYS A 463 4.82 -33.72 -46.26
C LYS A 463 5.59 -32.53 -45.68
N ARG A 464 6.79 -32.31 -46.22
CA ARG A 464 7.62 -31.12 -46.01
C ARG A 464 7.44 -30.22 -47.23
N LEU A 465 6.61 -29.17 -47.10
CA LEU A 465 6.47 -28.13 -48.11
C LEU A 465 7.56 -27.07 -47.85
N ARG A 466 8.57 -27.07 -48.73
CA ARG A 466 9.48 -25.94 -48.96
C ARG A 466 8.68 -24.83 -49.63
N ILE A 467 8.79 -23.62 -49.11
CA ILE A 467 8.50 -22.40 -49.85
C ILE A 467 9.83 -21.69 -50.00
N ASP A 468 10.33 -21.68 -51.24
CA ASP A 468 11.44 -20.85 -51.68
C ASP A 468 10.88 -19.46 -52.02
N SER A 469 11.46 -18.41 -51.45
CA SER A 469 11.32 -17.03 -51.94
C SER A 469 12.58 -16.27 -51.57
N ALA A 470 13.54 -16.33 -52.49
CA ALA A 470 14.64 -15.39 -52.58
C ALA A 470 14.15 -14.17 -53.38
N GLY A 471 14.01 -13.04 -52.69
CA GLY A 471 13.79 -11.73 -53.28
C GLY A 471 15.06 -10.90 -53.13
N GLU A 472 15.55 -10.41 -54.25
CA GLU A 472 16.84 -9.76 -54.48
C GLU A 472 17.04 -8.45 -53.73
N SER A 473 18.27 -8.29 -53.24
CA SER A 473 18.89 -7.02 -52.88
C SER A 473 19.09 -6.14 -54.12
N THR A 474 18.77 -4.85 -54.04
CA THR A 474 19.58 -3.82 -54.72
C THR A 474 19.74 -2.58 -53.86
N ASN A 475 20.97 -2.07 -53.94
CA ASN A 475 21.55 -0.94 -53.26
C ASN A 475 20.94 0.40 -53.72
N ASN A 476 20.97 1.42 -52.86
CA ASN A 476 21.59 2.69 -53.23
C ASN A 476 21.89 3.54 -51.99
N ALA A 477 23.17 3.57 -51.63
CA ALA A 477 23.77 4.60 -50.81
C ALA A 477 24.33 5.66 -51.76
N GLN A 478 23.85 6.90 -51.65
CA GLN A 478 24.48 8.03 -52.33
C GLN A 478 24.74 9.13 -51.31
N GLN A 479 26.04 9.26 -51.01
CA GLN A 479 26.65 10.37 -50.30
C GLN A 479 26.46 11.66 -51.12
N GLY A 480 26.17 12.75 -50.42
CA GLY A 480 26.19 14.10 -50.97
C GLY A 480 26.32 15.09 -49.83
N GLY A 481 27.55 15.42 -49.44
CA GLY A 481 27.85 16.54 -48.56
C GLY A 481 27.96 17.83 -49.36
N VAL A 482 27.38 18.92 -48.84
CA VAL A 482 27.76 20.30 -49.20
C VAL A 482 27.65 21.17 -47.94
N ASN A 483 28.72 21.93 -47.70
CA ASN A 483 28.92 22.92 -46.65
C ASN A 483 27.94 24.10 -46.74
N GLY A 484 27.65 24.73 -45.60
CA GLY A 484 26.96 26.02 -45.56
C GLY A 484 26.94 26.64 -44.16
N ILE A 485 27.92 27.49 -43.90
CA ILE A 485 28.08 28.38 -42.74
C ILE A 485 26.87 29.32 -42.61
N ASN A 486 26.34 29.52 -41.40
CA ASN A 486 25.93 30.83 -40.89
C ASN A 486 25.73 30.79 -39.37
N ASP A 487 26.59 31.57 -38.70
CA ASP A 487 26.42 32.05 -37.34
C ASP A 487 25.12 32.86 -37.20
N ALA A 488 24.31 32.52 -36.21
CA ALA A 488 23.36 33.46 -35.62
C ALA A 488 23.25 33.16 -34.13
N GLN A 489 23.76 34.12 -33.35
CA GLN A 489 23.66 34.24 -31.91
C GLN A 489 22.20 34.12 -31.44
N PHE A 490 21.93 33.18 -30.53
CA PHE A 490 20.73 33.22 -29.69
C PHE A 490 21.06 32.82 -28.25
N ASN A 491 21.03 33.85 -27.41
CA ASN A 491 20.77 33.94 -25.98
C ASN A 491 20.73 32.63 -25.15
N PRO A 492 21.54 32.49 -24.07
CA PRO A 492 21.40 31.40 -23.13
C PRO A 492 20.10 31.58 -22.31
N ASN A 493 19.16 30.66 -22.52
CA ASN A 493 18.00 30.49 -21.65
C ASN A 493 18.49 30.25 -20.21
N PRO A 494 17.90 30.86 -19.16
CA PRO A 494 18.27 30.58 -17.78
C PRO A 494 18.05 29.10 -17.51
N ALA A 495 19.06 28.47 -16.91
CA ALA A 495 19.12 27.05 -16.60
C ALA A 495 17.78 26.52 -16.09
N GLN A 496 17.23 25.52 -16.78
CA GLN A 496 16.18 24.70 -16.20
C GLN A 496 16.70 24.11 -14.88
N PRO A 497 15.89 24.08 -13.81
CA PRO A 497 16.30 23.45 -12.56
C PRO A 497 16.60 21.96 -12.85
N PRO A 498 17.69 21.41 -12.28
CA PRO A 498 18.03 20.00 -12.47
C PRO A 498 16.89 19.10 -11.97
N PRO A 499 16.75 17.88 -12.55
CA PRO A 499 15.75 16.91 -12.10
C PRO A 499 15.91 16.64 -10.60
N ALA A 500 14.79 16.43 -9.91
CA ALA A 500 14.69 16.24 -8.46
C ALA A 500 15.92 15.54 -7.88
N CYS A 501 16.77 16.31 -7.20
CA CYS A 501 17.96 15.76 -6.58
C CYS A 501 17.53 15.04 -5.31
N PHE A 502 17.84 13.76 -5.24
CA PHE A 502 17.74 12.96 -4.02
C PHE A 502 19.16 12.75 -3.48
N ASN A 503 19.31 12.68 -2.16
CA ASN A 503 20.58 12.25 -1.58
C ASN A 503 20.77 10.73 -1.77
N SER A 504 21.94 10.22 -1.36
CA SER A 504 22.26 8.78 -1.44
C SER A 504 21.33 7.88 -0.61
N LEU A 505 20.54 8.46 0.29
CA LEU A 505 19.56 7.77 1.13
C LEU A 505 18.13 7.88 0.58
N GLY A 506 17.93 8.50 -0.59
CA GLY A 506 16.64 8.61 -1.25
C GLY A 506 15.74 9.73 -0.70
N PHE A 507 16.26 10.66 0.10
CA PHE A 507 15.52 11.83 0.55
C PHE A 507 15.67 12.99 -0.44
N GLN A 508 14.55 13.62 -0.81
CA GLN A 508 14.54 14.79 -1.68
C GLN A 508 15.13 16.00 -0.95
N TYR A 509 15.96 16.79 -1.61
CA TYR A 509 16.46 18.05 -1.04
C TYR A 509 15.33 19.08 -0.89
N LEU A 510 15.20 19.71 0.28
CA LEU A 510 14.14 20.68 0.58
C LEU A 510 14.10 21.85 -0.41
N HIS A 511 15.27 22.37 -0.81
CA HIS A 511 15.36 23.47 -1.77
C HIS A 511 14.94 23.07 -3.21
N THR A 512 14.73 21.77 -3.48
CA THR A 512 14.23 21.29 -4.77
C THR A 512 12.72 21.08 -4.78
N ILE A 513 12.06 21.17 -3.62
CA ILE A 513 10.60 21.12 -3.50
C ILE A 513 10.04 22.45 -4.00
N HIS A 514 8.91 22.44 -4.70
CA HIS A 514 8.25 23.66 -5.15
C HIS A 514 7.96 24.59 -3.96
N LEU A 515 8.15 25.90 -4.14
CA LEU A 515 7.84 26.89 -3.11
C LEU A 515 6.35 26.80 -2.74
N PRO A 516 6.00 26.64 -1.44
CA PRO A 516 4.62 26.57 -1.00
C PRO A 516 3.88 27.90 -1.25
N PRO A 517 2.58 27.86 -1.62
CA PRO A 517 1.76 29.05 -1.82
C PRO A 517 1.87 30.06 -0.66
N PRO A 518 1.83 31.37 -0.92
CA PRO A 518 1.94 32.43 0.09
C PRO A 518 1.04 32.32 1.33
N HIS A 519 -0.09 31.62 1.26
CA HIS A 519 -1.02 31.47 2.38
C HIS A 519 -0.72 30.26 3.28
N GLU A 520 0.10 29.31 2.82
CA GLU A 520 0.56 28.18 3.63
C GLU A 520 1.73 28.63 4.50
N VAL A 521 1.49 28.76 5.80
CA VAL A 521 2.47 29.26 6.78
C VAL A 521 2.76 28.24 7.89
N ASP A 522 2.50 26.97 7.63
CA ASP A 522 2.90 25.89 8.53
C ASP A 522 4.43 25.71 8.57
N ASP A 523 4.91 24.90 9.53
CA ASP A 523 6.35 24.74 9.77
C ASP A 523 7.07 24.11 8.58
N MET A 524 6.43 23.19 7.84
CA MET A 524 7.02 22.56 6.66
C MET A 524 7.13 23.59 5.52
N ALA A 525 6.07 24.36 5.28
CA ALA A 525 6.07 25.40 4.26
C ALA A 525 7.20 26.42 4.50
N GLU A 526 7.37 26.83 5.75
CA GLU A 526 8.45 27.72 6.14
C GLU A 526 9.84 27.09 6.07
N ASN A 527 9.99 25.81 6.41
CA ASN A 527 11.25 25.07 6.27
C ASN A 527 11.67 24.97 4.79
N ILE A 528 10.73 24.73 3.88
CA ILE A 528 10.98 24.73 2.44
C ILE A 528 11.46 26.12 2.00
N ARG A 529 10.75 27.20 2.36
CA ARG A 529 11.15 28.57 2.01
C ARG A 529 12.52 28.94 2.59
N TRP A 530 12.81 28.56 3.83
CA TRP A 530 14.11 28.78 4.46
C TRP A 530 15.21 28.03 3.70
N SER A 531 14.97 26.77 3.33
CA SER A 531 15.94 25.97 2.58
C SER A 531 16.19 26.51 1.17
N HIS A 532 15.21 27.14 0.52
CA HIS A 532 15.41 27.82 -0.77
C HIS A 532 16.38 29.00 -0.65
N GLN A 533 16.30 29.78 0.44
CA GLN A 533 17.21 30.90 0.71
C GLN A 533 18.60 30.43 1.17
N ASN A 534 18.72 29.20 1.66
CA ASN A 534 19.94 28.62 2.25
C ASN A 534 20.34 27.31 1.56
N TYR A 535 20.16 27.22 0.24
CA TYR A 535 20.29 25.97 -0.52
C TYR A 535 21.67 25.29 -0.37
N GLU A 536 22.72 26.07 -0.10
CA GLU A 536 24.09 25.58 0.11
C GLU A 536 24.20 24.58 1.28
N GLN A 537 23.25 24.59 2.23
CA GLN A 537 23.25 23.67 3.36
C GLN A 537 22.73 22.27 3.03
N GLY A 538 22.09 22.08 1.87
CA GLY A 538 21.75 20.74 1.37
C GLY A 538 20.80 19.94 2.26
N PHE A 539 19.87 20.59 2.98
CA PHE A 539 18.89 19.87 3.79
C PHE A 539 17.91 19.05 2.93
N THR A 540 17.49 17.90 3.45
CA THR A 540 16.55 16.98 2.79
C THR A 540 15.26 16.80 3.57
N LEU A 541 14.31 16.05 3.00
CA LEU A 541 13.11 15.57 3.69
C LEU A 541 13.38 14.52 4.78
N SER A 542 14.64 14.23 5.09
CA SER A 542 14.95 13.36 6.20
C SER A 542 14.43 13.97 7.52
N PRO A 543 13.87 13.17 8.45
CA PRO A 543 13.38 13.69 9.72
C PRO A 543 14.44 14.45 10.55
N GLN A 544 15.72 14.14 10.34
CA GLN A 544 16.83 14.80 11.01
C GLN A 544 17.08 16.22 10.46
N ASP A 545 17.08 16.34 9.13
CA ASP A 545 17.25 17.62 8.45
C ASP A 545 16.06 18.54 8.70
N ILE A 546 14.83 18.02 8.66
CA ILE A 546 13.63 18.80 9.01
C ILE A 546 13.74 19.38 10.42
N ALA A 547 14.08 18.55 11.41
CA ALA A 547 14.24 19.02 12.78
C ALA A 547 15.36 20.07 12.92
N THR A 548 16.45 19.91 12.16
CA THR A 548 17.58 20.84 12.16
C THR A 548 17.20 22.17 11.50
N VAL A 549 16.51 22.15 10.37
CA VAL A 549 16.00 23.37 9.71
C VAL A 549 15.02 24.11 10.63
N THR A 550 14.05 23.41 11.23
CA THR A 550 13.13 24.03 12.21
C THR A 550 13.92 24.70 13.34
N ALA A 551 14.89 24.00 13.94
CA ALA A 551 15.69 24.55 15.04
C ALA A 551 16.53 25.77 14.61
N LEU A 552 17.15 25.74 13.43
CA LEU A 552 17.91 26.87 12.87
C LEU A 552 17.01 28.08 12.60
N ARG A 553 15.83 27.84 12.04
CA ARG A 553 14.82 28.86 11.72
C ARG A 553 14.34 29.56 13.00
N ILE A 554 13.98 28.79 14.02
CA ILE A 554 13.57 29.32 15.34
C ILE A 554 14.72 30.10 16.00
N ARG A 555 15.93 29.52 16.03
CA ARG A 555 17.09 30.15 16.69
C ARG A 555 17.52 31.46 16.02
N SER A 556 17.40 31.55 14.70
CA SER A 556 17.72 32.77 13.96
C SER A 556 16.60 33.81 13.98
N GLY A 557 15.41 33.46 14.50
CA GLY A 557 14.22 34.31 14.41
C GLY A 557 13.73 34.48 12.97
N TRP A 558 14.11 33.59 12.06
CA TRP A 558 13.70 33.67 10.66
C TRP A 558 12.23 33.27 10.54
N CYS A 559 11.48 34.05 9.78
CA CYS A 559 10.09 33.80 9.39
C CYS A 559 9.89 34.49 8.04
N SER A 560 9.22 33.82 7.11
CA SER A 560 8.97 34.41 5.79
C SER A 560 8.09 35.66 5.89
N VAL A 561 8.13 36.53 4.88
CA VAL A 561 7.24 37.70 4.79
C VAL A 561 5.77 37.28 4.89
N HIS A 562 5.43 36.10 4.37
CA HIS A 562 4.09 35.53 4.44
C HIS A 562 3.70 35.16 5.88
N CYS A 563 4.62 34.52 6.61
CA CYS A 563 4.47 34.21 8.02
C CYS A 563 4.32 35.49 8.86
N LEU A 564 5.11 36.55 8.59
CA LEU A 564 4.98 37.85 9.26
C LEU A 564 3.62 38.52 8.99
N ASN A 565 3.19 38.52 7.73
CA ASN A 565 1.89 39.06 7.32
C ASN A 565 0.72 38.30 7.96
N ALA A 566 0.78 36.96 8.02
CA ALA A 566 -0.23 36.13 8.66
C ALA A 566 -0.31 36.40 10.18
N MET A 567 0.82 36.76 10.80
CA MET A 567 0.86 37.21 12.21
C MET A 567 0.45 38.67 12.41
N GLY A 568 0.06 39.40 11.36
CA GLY A 568 -0.29 40.81 11.45
C GLY A 568 0.88 41.72 11.82
N ARG A 569 2.13 41.28 11.57
CA ARG A 569 3.34 42.05 11.83
C ARG A 569 3.85 42.62 10.51
N SER A 570 4.03 43.93 10.43
CA SER A 570 4.78 44.54 9.33
C SER A 570 6.23 44.07 9.42
N ALA A 571 6.78 43.61 8.29
CA ALA A 571 8.12 43.04 8.18
C ALA A 571 9.24 43.97 8.65
#